data_AF-A0A375I057-F1
#
_entry.id   AF-A0A375I057-F1
#
_cell.length_a   1.000
_cell.length_b   1.000
_cell.length_c   1.000
_cell.angle_alpha   90.00
_cell.angle_beta   90.00
_cell.angle_gamma   90.00
#
_symmetry.space_group_name_H-M   'P 1'
#
loop_
_entity.id
_entity.type
_entity.pdbx_description
1 polymer ?
#
loop_
_entity_poly.entity_id
_entity_poly.type
_entity_poly.pdbx_seq_one_letter_code
_entity_poly.pdbx_strand_id
1 'polypeptide(L)'
;MPADKPAAAPGPAERARIVGTVAQWFTTAARPLPWRDPSVGPWGVMVSEFMTQQTPVARVIEPWRAWLRRWPEPASLAAEPSSEAVAAWGRLGYPRRALRLHGAAVAIVARHGGRVPAEPEQLRALPGVGEYTAAAIASFAFGARAVVLDTNVRRVLARIDRGRQYPANSTTAAERRLAARWLPADAATAARWAASSMELGALVCTAAAPDCAHCPVAGHCRWLAAGRPAHEGPARRGQAYAGTDRQARGRLLDQLRRNRAGVETETLLGCWDVDRAQARRALDGLLADGLAHRHGELITL
;
A
#
# COMPACT_ATOMS: atom_id res chain seq x y z
N MET A 1 44.00 -9.28 2.10
CA MET A 1 43.45 -8.13 2.84
C MET A 1 42.55 -8.68 3.93
N PRO A 2 42.72 -8.31 5.21
CA PRO A 2 41.81 -8.77 6.24
C PRO A 2 40.41 -8.22 5.90
N ALA A 3 39.39 -9.09 5.93
CA ALA A 3 38.01 -8.66 5.76
C ALA A 3 37.71 -7.64 6.86
N ASP A 4 37.47 -6.39 6.47
CA ASP A 4 37.11 -5.33 7.42
C ASP A 4 35.96 -5.81 8.29
N LYS A 5 36.14 -5.68 9.61
CA LYS A 5 35.13 -6.06 10.59
C LYS A 5 33.83 -5.34 10.21
N PRO A 6 32.70 -6.05 10.06
CA PRO A 6 31.47 -5.42 9.61
C PRO A 6 31.11 -4.28 10.56
N ALA A 7 30.90 -3.09 9.99
CA ALA A 7 30.56 -1.88 10.75
C ALA A 7 29.44 -2.18 11.75
N ALA A 8 29.55 -1.66 12.97
CA ALA A 8 28.56 -1.89 14.03
C ALA A 8 27.18 -1.34 13.63
N ALA A 9 26.11 -1.85 14.26
CA ALA A 9 24.78 -1.28 14.09
C ALA A 9 24.73 0.14 14.67
N PRO A 10 23.97 1.07 14.07
CA PRO A 10 23.94 2.46 14.54
C PRO A 10 23.34 2.56 15.95
N GLY A 11 24.07 3.27 16.81
CA GLY A 11 23.63 3.60 18.17
C GLY A 11 22.48 4.61 18.19
N PRO A 12 21.84 4.85 19.35
CA PRO A 12 20.69 5.76 19.44
C PRO A 12 20.94 7.17 18.88
N ALA A 13 22.08 7.79 19.21
CA ALA A 13 22.44 9.12 18.73
C ALA A 13 22.68 9.17 17.21
N GLU A 14 23.27 8.10 16.65
CA GLU A 14 23.47 7.99 15.21
C GLU A 14 22.14 7.80 14.47
N ARG A 15 21.24 6.94 14.99
CA ARG A 15 19.88 6.79 14.44
C ARG A 15 19.13 8.12 14.44
N ALA A 16 19.22 8.90 15.51
CA ALA A 16 18.57 10.22 15.58
C ALA A 16 19.10 11.18 14.51
N ARG A 17 20.43 11.22 14.28
CA ARG A 17 21.03 12.02 13.20
C ARG A 17 20.56 11.57 11.82
N ILE A 18 20.58 10.26 11.55
CA ILE A 18 20.11 9.70 10.27
C ILE A 18 18.65 10.06 10.03
N VAL A 19 17.79 9.90 11.03
CA VAL A 19 16.37 10.30 10.94
C VAL A 19 16.23 11.77 10.59
N GLY A 20 16.96 12.65 11.28
CA GLY A 20 16.98 14.09 11.01
C GLY A 20 17.44 14.41 9.58
N THR A 21 18.51 13.78 9.11
CA THR A 21 19.04 13.97 7.75
C THR A 21 18.03 13.55 6.67
N VAL A 22 17.37 12.39 6.82
CA VAL A 22 16.34 11.95 5.87
C VAL A 22 15.11 12.85 5.92
N ALA A 23 14.71 13.30 7.11
CA ALA A 23 13.61 14.25 7.28
C ALA A 23 13.90 15.60 6.61
N GLN A 24 15.14 16.09 6.71
CA GLN A 24 15.57 17.32 6.05
C GLN A 24 15.59 17.17 4.52
N TRP A 25 16.18 16.08 4.00
CA TRP A 25 16.17 15.77 2.57
C TRP A 25 14.75 15.70 2.00
N PHE A 26 13.81 15.14 2.76
CA PHE A 26 12.41 15.03 2.34
C PHE A 26 11.75 16.38 2.08
N THR A 27 12.17 17.47 2.75
CA THR A 27 11.59 18.81 2.54
C THR A 27 11.72 19.31 1.10
N THR A 28 12.75 18.87 0.36
CA THR A 28 12.98 19.27 -1.03
C THR A 28 12.75 18.11 -2.02
N ALA A 29 12.81 16.87 -1.56
CA ALA A 29 12.68 15.68 -2.41
C ALA A 29 11.28 15.05 -2.43
N ALA A 30 10.36 15.48 -1.55
CA ALA A 30 9.02 14.93 -1.49
C ALA A 30 8.28 15.10 -2.82
N ARG A 31 7.76 13.99 -3.37
CA ARG A 31 6.82 14.06 -4.49
C ARG A 31 5.55 14.83 -4.08
N PRO A 32 4.97 15.63 -5.00
CA PRO A 32 3.71 16.32 -4.80
C PRO A 32 2.54 15.34 -4.90
N LEU A 33 2.38 14.50 -3.89
CA LEU A 33 1.27 13.55 -3.80
C LEU A 33 0.05 14.28 -3.22
N PRO A 34 -1.13 14.20 -3.86
CA PRO A 34 -2.25 15.05 -3.46
C PRO A 34 -2.73 14.73 -2.04
N TRP A 35 -2.67 13.46 -1.61
CA TRP A 35 -3.02 13.06 -0.24
C TRP A 35 -2.01 13.46 0.85
N ARG A 36 -0.89 14.11 0.50
CA ARG A 36 0.00 14.76 1.46
C ARG A 36 -0.37 16.22 1.72
N ASP A 37 -1.31 16.77 0.95
CA ASP A 37 -1.81 18.12 1.20
C ASP A 37 -2.55 18.16 2.55
N PRO A 38 -2.22 19.09 3.46
CA PRO A 38 -2.86 19.18 4.77
C PRO A 38 -4.38 19.35 4.72
N SER A 39 -4.95 19.84 3.61
CA SER A 39 -6.39 20.05 3.45
C SER A 39 -7.20 18.77 3.19
N VAL A 40 -6.55 17.67 2.79
CA VAL A 40 -7.23 16.43 2.36
C VAL A 40 -7.91 15.68 3.51
N GLY A 41 -7.44 15.88 4.73
CA GLY A 41 -7.97 15.24 5.93
C GLY A 41 -7.84 13.71 5.98
N PRO A 42 -8.29 13.07 7.07
CA PRO A 42 -8.08 11.65 7.30
C PRO A 42 -8.73 10.70 6.29
N TRP A 43 -9.89 11.08 5.74
CA TRP A 43 -10.58 10.26 4.75
C TRP A 43 -9.78 10.14 3.46
N GLY A 44 -9.25 11.24 2.92
CA GLY A 44 -8.46 11.18 1.70
C GLY A 44 -7.13 10.45 1.88
N VAL A 45 -6.50 10.57 3.06
CA VAL A 45 -5.33 9.75 3.42
C VAL A 45 -5.70 8.27 3.43
N MET A 46 -6.79 7.90 4.11
CA MET A 46 -7.28 6.51 4.15
C MET A 46 -7.56 5.94 2.76
N VAL A 47 -8.24 6.69 1.88
CA VAL A 47 -8.50 6.26 0.49
C VAL A 47 -7.18 6.02 -0.25
N SER A 48 -6.18 6.89 -0.09
CA SER A 48 -4.86 6.70 -0.71
C SER A 48 -4.17 5.42 -0.21
N GLU A 49 -4.21 5.15 1.10
CA GLU A 49 -3.61 3.95 1.68
C GLU A 49 -4.31 2.66 1.26
N PHE A 50 -5.61 2.69 0.95
CA PHE A 50 -6.29 1.56 0.32
C PHE A 50 -5.85 1.39 -1.14
N MET A 51 -5.75 2.49 -1.91
CA MET A 51 -5.44 2.44 -3.33
C MET A 51 -3.98 2.09 -3.64
N THR A 52 -3.02 2.54 -2.84
CA THR A 52 -1.57 2.32 -3.07
C THR A 52 -1.09 0.92 -2.69
N GLN A 53 -1.91 0.12 -2.01
CA GLN A 53 -1.62 -1.29 -1.72
C GLN A 53 -1.46 -2.09 -3.00
N GLN A 54 -0.23 -2.46 -3.38
CA GLN A 54 0.05 -3.23 -4.59
C GLN A 54 -0.35 -2.52 -5.90
N THR A 55 -0.53 -1.19 -5.87
CA THR A 55 -0.74 -0.36 -7.06
C THR A 55 0.28 0.77 -7.06
N PRO A 56 1.07 0.95 -8.14
CA PRO A 56 2.04 2.04 -8.22
C PRO A 56 1.38 3.41 -8.01
N VAL A 57 2.02 4.27 -7.22
CA VAL A 57 1.52 5.62 -6.86
C VAL A 57 1.07 6.43 -8.07
N ALA A 58 1.85 6.42 -9.17
CA ALA A 58 1.52 7.15 -10.40
C ALA A 58 0.16 6.74 -11.00
N ARG A 59 -0.25 5.48 -10.81
CA ARG A 59 -1.55 4.96 -11.28
C ARG A 59 -2.72 5.30 -10.35
N VAL A 60 -2.44 5.77 -9.13
CA VAL A 60 -3.45 6.05 -8.10
C VAL A 60 -3.92 7.50 -8.12
N ILE A 61 -3.07 8.45 -8.55
CA ILE A 61 -3.34 9.89 -8.44
C ILE A 61 -4.70 10.28 -9.05
N GLU A 62 -4.95 9.97 -10.32
CA GLU A 62 -6.21 10.35 -10.97
C GLU A 62 -7.44 9.59 -10.44
N PRO A 63 -7.39 8.26 -10.25
CA PRO A 63 -8.49 7.54 -9.61
C PRO A 63 -8.82 8.05 -8.21
N TRP A 64 -7.81 8.41 -7.42
CA TRP A 64 -8.00 9.00 -6.09
C TRP A 64 -8.69 10.37 -6.17
N ARG A 65 -8.29 11.23 -7.12
CA ARG A 65 -8.94 12.54 -7.34
C ARG A 65 -10.41 12.37 -7.75
N ALA A 66 -10.68 11.44 -8.67
CA ALA A 66 -12.05 11.13 -9.08
C ALA A 66 -12.88 10.56 -7.91
N TRP A 67 -12.27 9.72 -7.08
CA TRP A 67 -12.90 9.14 -5.89
C TRP A 67 -13.34 10.22 -4.91
N LEU A 68 -12.45 11.14 -4.54
CA LEU A 68 -12.79 12.20 -3.58
C LEU A 68 -13.71 13.27 -4.14
N ARG A 69 -13.73 13.50 -5.46
CA ARG A 69 -14.76 14.34 -6.07
C ARG A 69 -16.15 13.74 -5.94
N ARG A 70 -16.28 12.41 -6.08
CA ARG A 70 -17.57 11.71 -5.96
C ARG A 70 -17.97 11.48 -4.50
N TRP A 71 -17.01 11.09 -3.67
CA TRP A 71 -17.21 10.71 -2.28
C TRP A 71 -16.22 11.46 -1.37
N PRO A 72 -16.48 12.75 -1.11
CA PRO A 72 -15.58 13.60 -0.32
C PRO A 72 -15.50 13.19 1.15
N GLU A 73 -16.47 12.43 1.65
CA GLU A 73 -16.53 11.95 3.03
C GLU A 73 -16.92 10.47 3.10
N PRO A 74 -16.65 9.76 4.23
CA PRO A 74 -17.08 8.39 4.42
C PRO A 74 -18.59 8.20 4.21
N ALA A 75 -19.41 9.15 4.67
CA ALA A 75 -20.86 9.10 4.53
C ALA A 75 -21.31 9.05 3.06
N SER A 76 -20.66 9.82 2.18
CA SER A 76 -20.99 9.84 0.75
C SER A 76 -20.76 8.48 0.10
N LEU A 77 -19.70 7.76 0.46
CA LEU A 77 -19.44 6.41 -0.06
C LEU A 77 -20.37 5.36 0.59
N ALA A 78 -20.61 5.47 1.90
CA ALA A 78 -21.42 4.52 2.65
C ALA A 78 -22.90 4.51 2.21
N ALA A 79 -23.41 5.63 1.71
CA ALA A 79 -24.78 5.78 1.21
C ALA A 79 -25.02 5.05 -0.13
N GLU A 80 -23.96 4.69 -0.85
CA GLU A 80 -24.05 4.05 -2.16
C GLU A 80 -23.94 2.52 -2.05
N PRO A 81 -24.49 1.76 -3.00
CA PRO A 81 -24.24 0.32 -3.09
C PRO A 81 -22.74 0.03 -3.26
N SER A 82 -22.25 -1.06 -2.67
CA SER A 82 -20.84 -1.46 -2.79
C SER A 82 -20.40 -1.72 -4.23
N SER A 83 -21.33 -2.07 -5.12
CA SER A 83 -21.09 -2.23 -6.55
C SER A 83 -20.64 -0.92 -7.24
N GLU A 84 -21.09 0.25 -6.76
CA GLU A 84 -20.59 1.54 -7.25
C GLU A 84 -19.12 1.76 -6.89
N ALA A 85 -18.72 1.35 -5.67
CA ALA A 85 -17.33 1.39 -5.24
C ALA A 85 -16.46 0.48 -6.12
N VAL A 86 -16.92 -0.75 -6.39
CA VAL A 86 -16.24 -1.71 -7.28
C VAL A 86 -16.13 -1.15 -8.71
N ALA A 87 -17.20 -0.52 -9.21
CA ALA A 87 -17.21 0.07 -10.53
C ALA A 87 -16.19 1.21 -10.65
N ALA A 88 -16.19 2.15 -9.69
CA ALA A 88 -15.29 3.30 -9.67
C ALA A 88 -13.82 2.91 -9.43
N TRP A 89 -13.55 1.78 -8.75
CA TRP A 89 -12.20 1.26 -8.57
C TRP A 89 -11.49 0.95 -9.89
N GLY A 90 -12.28 0.64 -10.93
CA GLY A 90 -11.81 0.46 -12.29
C GLY A 90 -10.68 -0.56 -12.39
N ARG A 91 -9.53 -0.12 -12.92
CA ARG A 91 -8.37 -0.99 -13.23
C ARG A 91 -7.23 -0.89 -12.22
N LEU A 92 -7.47 -0.37 -11.01
CA LEU A 92 -6.45 -0.30 -9.95
C LEU A 92 -5.93 -1.68 -9.50
N GLY A 93 -6.65 -2.76 -9.84
CA GLY A 93 -6.33 -4.13 -9.46
C GLY A 93 -6.78 -4.44 -8.03
N TYR A 94 -6.84 -5.73 -7.68
CA TYR A 94 -7.30 -6.21 -6.37
C TYR A 94 -8.63 -5.57 -5.92
N PRO A 95 -9.72 -5.73 -6.69
CA PRO A 95 -10.97 -4.98 -6.54
C PRO A 95 -11.70 -5.24 -5.20
N ARG A 96 -11.37 -6.33 -4.49
CA ARG A 96 -11.83 -6.54 -3.10
C ARG A 96 -11.46 -5.40 -2.15
N ARG A 97 -10.41 -4.62 -2.47
CA ARG A 97 -10.07 -3.41 -1.70
C ARG A 97 -11.17 -2.35 -1.78
N ALA A 98 -11.90 -2.27 -2.89
CA ALA A 98 -13.05 -1.37 -3.03
C ALA A 98 -14.17 -1.76 -2.07
N LEU A 99 -14.53 -3.05 -2.02
CA LEU A 99 -15.52 -3.59 -1.08
C LEU A 99 -15.10 -3.34 0.37
N ARG A 100 -13.82 -3.55 0.69
CA ARG A 100 -13.29 -3.30 2.04
C ARG A 100 -13.33 -1.82 2.40
N LEU A 101 -12.96 -0.93 1.46
CA LEU A 101 -13.02 0.52 1.67
C LEU A 101 -14.47 1.00 1.86
N HIS A 102 -15.41 0.47 1.08
CA HIS A 102 -16.84 0.73 1.26
C HIS A 102 -17.32 0.23 2.64
N GLY A 103 -17.01 -1.01 3.01
CA GLY A 103 -17.34 -1.53 4.34
C GLY A 103 -16.70 -0.73 5.47
N ALA A 104 -15.49 -0.20 5.27
CA ALA A 104 -14.84 0.70 6.22
C ALA A 104 -15.59 2.03 6.34
N ALA A 105 -16.06 2.61 5.23
CA ALA A 105 -16.87 3.82 5.24
C ALA A 105 -18.20 3.61 5.98
N VAL A 106 -18.91 2.52 5.71
CA VAL A 106 -20.15 2.13 6.43
C VAL A 106 -19.87 2.00 7.93
N ALA A 107 -18.80 1.31 8.30
CA ALA A 107 -18.39 1.17 9.68
C ALA A 107 -18.02 2.49 10.37
N ILE A 108 -17.39 3.42 9.65
CA ILE A 108 -17.05 4.76 10.14
C ILE A 108 -18.32 5.56 10.45
N VAL A 109 -19.32 5.51 9.57
CA VAL A 109 -20.61 6.16 9.81
C VAL A 109 -21.29 5.56 11.03
N ALA A 110 -21.45 4.23 11.05
CA ALA A 110 -22.21 3.54 12.09
C ALA A 110 -21.57 3.62 13.49
N ARG A 111 -20.23 3.58 13.58
CA ARG A 111 -19.52 3.43 14.86
C ARG A 111 -18.74 4.67 15.30
N HIS A 112 -18.48 5.61 14.40
CA HIS A 112 -17.59 6.75 14.64
C HIS A 112 -18.19 8.09 14.17
N GLY A 113 -19.50 8.15 13.95
CA GLY A 113 -20.20 9.39 13.59
C GLY A 113 -19.72 10.00 12.28
N GLY A 114 -19.30 9.17 11.32
CA GLY A 114 -18.82 9.62 10.01
C GLY A 114 -17.37 10.12 9.99
N ARG A 115 -16.67 10.11 11.12
CA ARG A 115 -15.27 10.57 11.22
C ARG A 115 -14.31 9.38 11.28
N VAL A 116 -13.26 9.40 10.47
CA VAL A 116 -12.18 8.40 10.57
C VAL A 116 -11.59 8.45 11.99
N PRO A 117 -11.52 7.34 12.73
CA PRO A 117 -10.94 7.32 14.07
C PRO A 117 -9.43 7.54 14.03
N ALA A 118 -8.89 8.22 15.05
CA ALA A 118 -7.45 8.46 15.18
C ALA A 118 -6.70 7.29 15.84
N GLU A 119 -7.39 6.54 16.72
CA GLU A 119 -6.76 5.49 17.52
C GLU A 119 -6.44 4.25 16.68
N PRO A 120 -5.20 3.72 16.73
CA PRO A 120 -4.80 2.54 15.96
C PRO A 120 -5.69 1.32 16.16
N GLU A 121 -6.18 1.10 17.38
CA GLU A 121 -7.07 -0.02 17.73
C GLU A 121 -8.43 0.12 17.02
N GLN A 122 -8.99 1.34 17.01
CA GLN A 122 -10.23 1.63 16.29
C GLN A 122 -10.05 1.51 14.78
N LEU A 123 -8.93 2.00 14.25
CA LEU A 123 -8.57 1.83 12.84
C LEU A 123 -8.50 0.35 12.45
N ARG A 124 -7.83 -0.50 13.23
CA ARG A 124 -7.73 -1.95 12.98
C ARG A 124 -9.07 -2.68 13.02
N ALA A 125 -10.06 -2.13 13.72
CA ALA A 125 -11.42 -2.68 13.75
C ALA A 125 -12.23 -2.37 12.47
N LEU A 126 -11.71 -1.55 11.55
CA LEU A 126 -12.35 -1.25 10.28
C LEU A 126 -12.09 -2.34 9.23
N PRO A 127 -13.09 -2.72 8.42
CA PRO A 127 -12.93 -3.66 7.31
C PRO A 127 -11.72 -3.35 6.42
N GLY A 128 -10.83 -4.34 6.27
CA GLY A 128 -9.65 -4.23 5.40
C GLY A 128 -8.49 -3.40 5.92
N VAL A 129 -8.56 -2.88 7.15
CA VAL A 129 -7.46 -2.15 7.78
C VAL A 129 -6.63 -3.11 8.64
N GLY A 130 -5.43 -3.44 8.16
CA GLY A 130 -4.45 -4.24 8.91
C GLY A 130 -3.50 -3.39 9.77
N GLU A 131 -2.55 -4.04 10.44
CA GLU A 131 -1.52 -3.40 11.28
C GLU A 131 -0.82 -2.24 10.55
N TYR A 132 -0.34 -2.49 9.33
CA TYR A 132 0.33 -1.48 8.51
C TYR A 132 -0.59 -0.30 8.19
N THR A 133 -1.79 -0.56 7.66
CA THR A 133 -2.71 0.48 7.21
C THR A 133 -3.18 1.35 8.37
N ALA A 134 -3.43 0.75 9.55
CA ALA A 134 -3.75 1.51 10.76
C ALA A 134 -2.59 2.42 11.18
N ALA A 135 -1.35 1.89 11.20
CA ALA A 135 -0.17 2.70 11.52
C ALA A 135 0.05 3.84 10.52
N ALA A 136 -0.13 3.58 9.22
CA ALA A 136 0.00 4.58 8.16
C ALA A 136 -1.05 5.69 8.29
N ILE A 137 -2.32 5.35 8.48
CA ILE A 137 -3.39 6.35 8.69
C ILE A 137 -3.14 7.14 9.97
N ALA A 138 -2.86 6.48 11.10
CA ALA A 138 -2.56 7.15 12.37
C ALA A 138 -1.40 8.14 12.21
N SER A 139 -0.34 7.74 11.51
CA SER A 139 0.84 8.58 11.30
C SER A 139 0.59 9.72 10.32
N PHE A 140 0.06 9.43 9.12
CA PHE A 140 -0.04 10.40 8.04
C PHE A 140 -1.24 11.35 8.19
N ALA A 141 -2.35 10.89 8.75
CA ALA A 141 -3.54 11.72 8.94
C ALA A 141 -3.55 12.46 10.28
N PHE A 142 -3.04 11.83 11.34
CA PHE A 142 -3.17 12.33 12.72
C PHE A 142 -1.83 12.68 13.37
N GLY A 143 -0.71 12.52 12.68
CA GLY A 143 0.62 12.79 13.24
C GLY A 143 1.01 11.86 14.37
N ALA A 144 0.35 10.71 14.51
CA ALA A 144 0.58 9.80 15.61
C ALA A 144 1.96 9.12 15.51
N ARG A 145 2.55 8.84 16.67
CA ARG A 145 3.79 8.08 16.79
C ARG A 145 3.53 6.59 16.50
N ALA A 146 3.68 6.17 15.25
CA ALA A 146 3.43 4.80 14.81
C ALA A 146 4.60 4.21 13.99
N VAL A 147 4.80 2.89 14.10
CA VAL A 147 5.77 2.15 13.27
C VAL A 147 5.14 1.88 11.90
N VAL A 148 5.43 2.73 10.92
CA VAL A 148 5.02 2.52 9.52
C VAL A 148 6.10 1.73 8.80
N LEU A 149 5.78 0.48 8.42
CA LEU A 149 6.77 -0.48 7.93
C LEU A 149 6.32 -1.16 6.62
N ASP A 150 6.35 -0.39 5.53
CA ASP A 150 6.08 -0.90 4.18
C ASP A 150 7.33 -1.62 3.59
N THR A 151 7.22 -2.10 2.35
CA THR A 151 8.34 -2.78 1.68
C THR A 151 9.54 -1.87 1.40
N ASN A 152 9.33 -0.55 1.30
CA ASN A 152 10.38 0.44 1.10
C ASN A 152 11.17 0.68 2.37
N VAL A 153 10.49 0.99 3.48
CA VAL A 153 11.10 1.19 4.79
C VAL A 153 11.82 -0.08 5.26
N ARG A 154 11.22 -1.26 5.06
CA ARG A 154 11.88 -2.55 5.38
C ARG A 154 13.20 -2.71 4.64
N ARG A 155 13.27 -2.32 3.36
CA ARG A 155 14.50 -2.39 2.57
C ARG A 155 15.54 -1.36 3.02
N VAL A 156 15.11 -0.13 3.30
CA VAL A 156 16.00 0.91 3.85
C VAL A 156 16.63 0.41 5.15
N LEU A 157 15.83 -0.08 6.10
CA LEU A 157 16.31 -0.58 7.38
C LEU A 157 17.18 -1.84 7.24
N ALA A 158 16.85 -2.76 6.32
CA ALA A 158 17.69 -3.92 6.05
C ALA A 158 19.10 -3.50 5.57
N ARG A 159 19.19 -2.47 4.71
CA ARG A 159 20.47 -2.00 4.18
C ARG A 159 21.26 -1.17 5.19
N ILE A 160 20.63 -0.17 5.81
CA ILE A 160 21.31 0.76 6.72
C ILE A 160 21.62 0.13 8.08
N ASP A 161 20.69 -0.61 8.68
CA ASP A 161 20.86 -1.18 10.02
C ASP A 161 21.44 -2.58 9.99
N ARG A 162 21.08 -3.43 9.01
CA ARG A 162 21.48 -4.85 8.99
C ARG A 162 22.58 -5.19 7.99
N GLY A 163 22.95 -4.27 7.10
CA GLY A 163 23.93 -4.55 6.06
C GLY A 163 23.48 -5.57 5.01
N ARG A 164 22.16 -5.77 4.85
CA ARG A 164 21.59 -6.78 3.94
C ARG A 164 20.88 -6.13 2.75
N GLN A 165 21.01 -6.72 1.56
CA GLN A 165 20.35 -6.22 0.35
C GLN A 165 18.82 -6.20 0.47
N TYR A 166 18.26 -7.27 1.03
CA TYR A 166 16.81 -7.46 1.18
C TYR A 166 16.40 -7.84 2.61
N PRO A 167 15.21 -7.39 3.06
CA PRO A 167 14.56 -7.92 4.26
C PRO A 167 14.04 -9.35 4.01
N ALA A 168 13.44 -9.98 5.02
CA ALA A 168 12.74 -11.25 4.86
C ALA A 168 11.56 -11.15 3.86
N ASN A 169 11.02 -12.28 3.39
CA ASN A 169 9.93 -12.28 2.40
C ASN A 169 8.62 -11.72 2.97
N SER A 170 8.33 -11.99 4.24
CA SER A 170 7.21 -11.43 4.99
C SER A 170 7.71 -10.62 6.20
N THR A 171 6.89 -9.68 6.69
CA THR A 171 7.25 -8.85 7.84
C THR A 171 7.30 -9.70 9.11
N THR A 172 8.45 -9.70 9.78
CA THR A 172 8.70 -10.48 11.01
C THR A 172 8.62 -9.63 12.27
N ALA A 173 8.45 -10.30 13.43
CA ALA A 173 8.55 -9.63 14.74
C ALA A 173 9.93 -8.97 14.96
N ALA A 174 11.00 -9.55 14.41
CA ALA A 174 12.35 -8.98 14.49
C ALA A 174 12.48 -7.68 13.68
N GLU A 175 11.81 -7.58 12.53
CA GLU A 175 11.75 -6.34 11.74
C GLU A 175 10.93 -5.27 12.44
N ARG A 176 9.81 -5.64 13.09
CA ARG A 176 9.03 -4.71 13.92
C ARG A 176 9.84 -4.14 15.08
N ARG A 177 10.53 -5.00 15.84
CA ARG A 177 11.44 -4.56 16.92
C ARG A 177 12.59 -3.71 16.41
N LEU A 178 13.11 -3.99 15.20
CA LEU A 178 14.09 -3.15 14.55
C LEU A 178 13.52 -1.76 14.24
N ALA A 179 12.40 -1.68 13.53
CA ALA A 179 11.78 -0.43 13.15
C ALA A 179 11.40 0.43 14.38
N ALA A 180 10.97 -0.20 15.48
CA ALA A 180 10.71 0.49 16.74
C ALA A 180 11.94 1.21 17.33
N ARG A 181 13.16 0.71 17.10
CA ARG A 181 14.41 1.39 17.52
C ARG A 181 14.71 2.65 16.72
N TRP A 182 14.14 2.74 15.51
CA TRP A 182 14.26 3.87 14.61
C TRP A 182 13.12 4.88 14.76
N LEU A 183 12.15 4.60 15.63
CA LEU A 183 10.99 5.46 15.86
C LEU A 183 11.34 6.59 16.85
N PRO A 184 11.36 7.86 16.42
CA PRO A 184 11.57 9.02 17.29
C PRO A 184 10.58 9.04 18.46
N ALA A 185 10.99 9.60 19.61
CA ALA A 185 10.12 9.74 20.78
C ALA A 185 9.02 10.80 20.55
N ASP A 186 9.37 11.89 19.86
CA ASP A 186 8.43 12.93 19.45
C ASP A 186 7.52 12.46 18.30
N ALA A 187 6.22 12.71 18.41
CA ALA A 187 5.21 12.23 17.47
C ALA A 187 5.31 12.90 16.10
N ALA A 188 5.54 14.22 16.05
CA ALA A 188 5.67 14.96 14.79
C ALA A 188 6.91 14.49 14.01
N THR A 189 8.03 14.30 14.70
CA THR A 189 9.25 13.75 14.12
C THR A 189 9.07 12.30 13.67
N ALA A 190 8.32 11.49 14.43
CA ALA A 190 8.00 10.12 14.04
C ALA A 190 7.12 10.05 12.78
N ALA A 191 6.12 10.91 12.66
CA ALA A 191 5.28 10.99 11.47
C ALA A 191 6.08 11.46 10.24
N ARG A 192 6.95 12.46 10.42
CA ARG A 192 7.87 12.90 9.36
C ARG A 192 8.82 11.78 8.94
N TRP A 193 9.36 11.02 9.90
CA TRP A 193 10.19 9.85 9.62
C TRP A 193 9.45 8.76 8.83
N ALA A 194 8.19 8.49 9.16
CA ALA A 194 7.37 7.54 8.41
C ALA A 194 7.26 7.93 6.92
N ALA A 195 6.95 9.20 6.64
CA ALA A 195 6.84 9.69 5.27
C ALA A 195 8.19 9.75 4.55
N SER A 196 9.23 10.27 5.22
CA SER A 196 10.54 10.51 4.62
C SER A 196 11.32 9.22 4.35
N SER A 197 11.24 8.24 5.26
CA SER A 197 11.89 6.93 5.07
C SER A 197 11.24 6.10 3.96
N MET A 198 9.91 6.20 3.83
CA MET A 198 9.18 5.62 2.70
C MET A 198 9.58 6.28 1.38
N GLU A 199 9.69 7.61 1.35
CA GLU A 199 10.12 8.36 0.16
C GLU A 199 11.55 8.02 -0.25
N LEU A 200 12.47 7.92 0.72
CA LEU A 200 13.85 7.50 0.49
C LEU A 200 13.89 6.11 -0.15
N GLY A 201 13.12 5.16 0.37
CA GLY A 201 13.03 3.83 -0.20
C GLY A 201 12.42 3.84 -1.60
N ALA A 202 11.40 4.67 -1.85
CA ALA A 202 10.72 4.74 -3.13
C ALA A 202 11.56 5.37 -4.25
N LEU A 203 12.34 6.42 -3.95
CA LEU A 203 13.02 7.24 -4.96
C LEU A 203 14.51 6.95 -5.10
N VAL A 204 15.18 6.66 -3.99
CA VAL A 204 16.65 6.61 -3.95
C VAL A 204 17.12 5.20 -3.66
N CYS A 205 16.71 4.65 -2.52
CA CYS A 205 17.09 3.31 -2.08
C CYS A 205 16.17 2.26 -2.73
N THR A 206 16.07 2.26 -4.06
CA THR A 206 15.18 1.37 -4.81
C THR A 206 15.67 -0.10 -4.77
N ALA A 207 14.78 -1.04 -5.10
CA ALA A 207 15.10 -2.47 -5.01
C ALA A 207 16.17 -2.90 -6.01
N ALA A 208 16.03 -2.51 -7.27
CA ALA A 208 16.88 -2.97 -8.37
C ALA A 208 18.14 -2.12 -8.57
N ALA A 209 18.00 -0.80 -8.66
CA ALA A 209 19.07 0.13 -8.98
C ALA A 209 19.06 1.32 -8.00
N PRO A 210 19.54 1.13 -6.75
CA PRO A 210 19.55 2.21 -5.79
C PRO A 210 20.56 3.28 -6.19
N ASP A 211 20.16 4.55 -6.08
CA ASP A 211 21.02 5.70 -6.32
C ASP A 211 21.82 6.05 -5.05
N CYS A 212 22.82 5.22 -4.75
CA CYS A 212 23.65 5.39 -3.55
C CYS A 212 24.48 6.69 -3.59
N ALA A 213 24.77 7.24 -4.77
CA ALA A 213 25.55 8.46 -4.91
C ALA A 213 24.78 9.69 -4.40
N HIS A 214 23.45 9.72 -4.61
CA HIS A 214 22.58 10.79 -4.14
C HIS A 214 21.83 10.43 -2.84
N CYS A 215 22.20 9.33 -2.17
CA CYS A 215 21.56 8.93 -0.92
C CYS A 215 22.04 9.80 0.24
N PRO A 216 21.14 10.53 0.93
CA PRO A 216 21.53 11.50 1.97
C PRO A 216 22.17 10.84 3.21
N VAL A 217 22.09 9.52 3.31
CA VAL A 217 22.61 8.73 4.43
C VAL A 217 23.54 7.60 3.96
N ALA A 218 24.13 7.75 2.77
CA ALA A 218 25.08 6.78 2.19
C ALA A 218 26.24 6.47 3.14
N GLY A 219 26.81 7.49 3.79
CA GLY A 219 27.92 7.35 4.74
C GLY A 219 27.59 6.53 6.00
N HIS A 220 26.30 6.32 6.30
CA HIS A 220 25.83 5.51 7.43
C HIS A 220 25.34 4.12 6.99
N CYS A 221 25.38 3.80 5.69
CA CYS A 221 24.77 2.58 5.16
C CYS A 221 25.71 1.39 5.27
N ARG A 222 25.42 0.47 6.20
CA ARG A 222 26.20 -0.76 6.40
C ARG A 222 26.27 -1.64 5.14
N TRP A 223 25.20 -1.73 4.36
CA TRP A 223 25.19 -2.52 3.12
C TRP A 223 26.08 -1.90 2.04
N LEU A 224 26.13 -0.57 1.98
CA LEU A 224 27.02 0.14 1.06
C LEU A 224 28.49 -0.01 1.49
N ALA A 225 28.77 0.18 2.79
CA ALA A 225 30.11 0.01 3.36
C ALA A 225 30.67 -1.40 3.15
N ALA A 226 29.80 -2.43 3.15
CA ALA A 226 30.18 -3.81 2.86
C ALA A 226 30.38 -4.12 1.36
N GLY A 227 30.35 -3.12 0.47
CA GLY A 227 30.52 -3.32 -0.96
C GLY A 227 29.27 -3.82 -1.70
N ARG A 228 28.07 -3.61 -1.14
CA ARG A 228 26.78 -4.02 -1.73
C ARG A 228 26.65 -5.53 -2.00
N PRO A 229 26.89 -6.40 -0.99
CA PRO A 229 26.81 -7.85 -1.18
C PRO A 229 25.41 -8.25 -1.68
N ALA A 230 25.39 -9.17 -2.64
CA ALA A 230 24.16 -9.71 -3.22
C ALA A 230 23.40 -10.58 -2.20
N HIS A 231 22.10 -10.71 -2.40
CA HIS A 231 21.28 -11.61 -1.62
C HIS A 231 21.57 -13.06 -1.98
N GLU A 232 21.91 -13.86 -0.97
CA GLU A 232 22.25 -15.29 -1.12
C GLU A 232 21.03 -16.22 -1.12
N GLY A 233 19.82 -15.70 -0.88
CA GLY A 233 18.58 -16.49 -0.85
C GLY A 233 17.96 -16.69 -2.25
N PRO A 234 16.84 -17.44 -2.33
CA PRO A 234 16.19 -17.72 -3.60
C PRO A 234 15.78 -16.45 -4.32
N ALA A 235 15.89 -16.46 -5.65
CA ALA A 235 15.50 -15.34 -6.49
C ALA A 235 14.03 -14.97 -6.25
N ARG A 236 13.78 -13.67 -6.04
CA ARG A 236 12.42 -13.12 -5.94
C ARG A 236 11.80 -13.06 -7.32
N ARG A 237 11.20 -14.15 -7.78
CA ARG A 237 10.50 -14.23 -9.07
C ARG A 237 9.12 -13.57 -8.98
N GLY A 238 8.82 -12.68 -9.93
CA GLY A 238 7.46 -12.20 -10.15
C GLY A 238 6.65 -13.22 -10.96
N GLN A 239 5.36 -13.36 -10.66
CA GLN A 239 4.46 -14.17 -11.48
C GLN A 239 4.04 -13.39 -12.73
N ALA A 240 4.08 -14.03 -13.90
CA ALA A 240 3.59 -13.46 -15.16
C ALA A 240 2.08 -13.15 -15.08
N TYR A 241 1.63 -12.06 -15.70
CA TYR A 241 0.20 -11.66 -15.70
C TYR A 241 -0.59 -12.34 -16.81
N ALA A 242 0.02 -12.50 -17.98
CA ALA A 242 -0.61 -13.16 -19.11
C ALA A 242 -1.03 -14.60 -18.78
N GLY A 243 -2.25 -14.97 -19.16
CA GLY A 243 -2.81 -16.33 -19.01
C GLY A 243 -3.24 -16.70 -17.59
N THR A 244 -3.21 -15.76 -16.64
CA THR A 244 -3.56 -16.06 -15.24
C THR A 244 -5.03 -15.81 -14.91
N ASP A 245 -5.55 -16.49 -13.89
CA ASP A 245 -6.93 -16.30 -13.42
C ASP A 245 -7.22 -14.84 -13.04
N ARG A 246 -6.21 -14.10 -12.55
CA ARG A 246 -6.35 -12.65 -12.29
C ARG A 246 -6.62 -11.84 -13.56
N GLN A 247 -6.08 -12.25 -14.71
CA GLN A 247 -6.33 -11.59 -15.99
C GLN A 247 -7.75 -11.90 -16.47
N ALA A 248 -8.17 -13.17 -16.42
CA ALA A 248 -9.53 -13.58 -16.74
C ALA A 248 -10.54 -12.80 -15.87
N ARG A 249 -10.38 -12.82 -14.55
CA ARG A 249 -11.22 -12.04 -13.61
C ARG A 249 -11.28 -10.55 -13.95
N GLY A 250 -10.15 -9.95 -14.31
CA GLY A 250 -10.09 -8.56 -14.72
C GLY A 250 -10.91 -8.27 -15.98
N ARG A 251 -10.89 -9.18 -16.96
CA ARG A 251 -11.68 -9.08 -18.20
C ARG A 251 -13.17 -9.19 -17.92
N LEU A 252 -13.58 -10.15 -17.09
CA LEU A 252 -14.98 -10.33 -16.70
C LEU A 252 -15.50 -9.07 -15.98
N LEU A 253 -14.75 -8.54 -15.01
CA LEU A 253 -15.10 -7.30 -14.31
C LEU A 253 -15.14 -6.06 -15.22
N ASP A 254 -14.27 -5.99 -16.23
CA ASP A 254 -14.33 -4.90 -17.23
C ASP A 254 -15.67 -4.92 -17.99
N GLN A 255 -16.22 -6.11 -18.27
CA GLN A 255 -17.49 -6.24 -18.98
C GLN A 255 -18.68 -5.90 -18.09
N LEU A 256 -18.69 -6.36 -16.84
CA LEU A 256 -19.71 -6.02 -15.86
C LEU A 256 -19.75 -4.50 -15.59
N ARG A 257 -18.59 -3.83 -15.55
CA ARG A 257 -18.51 -2.37 -15.40
C ARG A 257 -19.14 -1.59 -16.56
N ARG A 258 -19.09 -2.14 -17.78
CA ARG A 258 -19.67 -1.51 -18.98
C ARG A 258 -21.16 -1.77 -19.11
N ASN A 259 -21.65 -2.87 -18.54
CA ASN A 259 -23.02 -3.35 -18.68
C ASN A 259 -23.70 -3.42 -17.31
N ARG A 260 -24.06 -2.25 -16.76
CA ARG A 260 -24.62 -2.15 -15.40
C ARG A 260 -25.94 -2.89 -15.19
N ALA A 261 -26.73 -3.06 -16.26
CA ALA A 261 -27.97 -3.85 -16.23
C ALA A 261 -27.72 -5.37 -16.08
N GLY A 262 -26.46 -5.81 -16.22
CA GLY A 262 -26.05 -7.20 -16.16
C GLY A 262 -25.62 -7.75 -17.52
N VAL A 263 -24.92 -8.87 -17.48
CA VAL A 263 -24.47 -9.63 -18.65
C VAL A 263 -24.91 -11.07 -18.47
N GLU A 264 -25.49 -11.67 -19.50
CA GLU A 264 -25.80 -13.10 -19.49
C GLU A 264 -24.55 -13.93 -19.21
N THR A 265 -24.73 -14.99 -18.41
CA THR A 265 -23.61 -15.82 -17.92
C THR A 265 -22.75 -16.35 -19.06
N GLU A 266 -23.36 -16.87 -20.14
CA GLU A 266 -22.61 -17.45 -21.25
C GLU A 266 -21.88 -16.41 -22.09
N THR A 267 -22.48 -15.22 -22.30
CA THR A 267 -21.81 -14.07 -22.94
C THR A 267 -20.62 -13.60 -22.11
N LEU A 268 -20.76 -13.54 -20.79
CA LEU A 268 -19.67 -13.13 -19.89
C LEU A 268 -18.49 -14.11 -19.92
N LEU A 269 -18.77 -15.42 -19.95
CA LEU A 269 -17.73 -16.45 -20.06
C LEU A 269 -17.02 -16.41 -21.41
N GLY A 270 -17.72 -16.05 -22.49
CA GLY A 270 -17.14 -15.84 -23.81
C GLY A 270 -16.16 -14.67 -23.90
N CYS A 271 -16.11 -13.78 -22.89
CA CYS A 271 -15.17 -12.66 -22.85
C CYS A 271 -13.72 -13.08 -22.54
N TRP A 272 -13.50 -14.36 -22.23
CA TRP A 272 -12.19 -14.97 -22.10
C TRP A 272 -12.13 -16.20 -23.03
N ASP A 273 -11.62 -15.98 -24.23
CA ASP A 273 -11.58 -16.91 -25.35
C ASP A 273 -10.46 -17.97 -25.25
N VAL A 274 -9.52 -17.79 -24.32
CA VAL A 274 -8.36 -18.67 -24.15
C VAL A 274 -8.73 -20.02 -23.51
N ASP A 275 -9.52 -19.99 -22.43
CA ASP A 275 -9.90 -21.20 -21.67
C ASP A 275 -11.25 -20.99 -20.96
N ARG A 276 -12.28 -21.70 -21.40
CA ARG A 276 -13.63 -21.60 -20.82
C ARG A 276 -13.71 -22.11 -19.39
N ALA A 277 -12.92 -23.11 -19.01
CA ALA A 277 -12.85 -23.58 -17.63
C ALA A 277 -12.22 -22.52 -16.72
N GLN A 278 -11.19 -21.83 -17.21
CA GLN A 278 -10.60 -20.68 -16.51
C GLN A 278 -11.60 -19.52 -16.37
N ALA A 279 -12.39 -19.22 -17.41
CA ALA A 279 -13.44 -18.21 -17.33
C ALA A 279 -14.47 -18.54 -16.24
N ARG A 280 -14.89 -19.82 -16.14
CA ARG A 280 -15.82 -20.29 -15.11
C ARG A 280 -15.23 -20.14 -13.70
N ARG A 281 -14.00 -20.63 -13.47
CA ARG A 281 -13.29 -20.45 -12.19
C ARG A 281 -13.13 -18.98 -11.81
N ALA A 282 -12.85 -18.13 -12.79
CA ALA A 282 -12.74 -16.68 -12.60
C ALA A 282 -14.08 -16.08 -12.16
N LEU A 283 -15.19 -16.44 -12.81
CA LEU A 283 -16.53 -15.99 -12.44
C LEU A 283 -16.93 -16.48 -11.04
N ASP A 284 -16.73 -17.76 -10.74
CA ASP A 284 -17.06 -18.34 -9.43
C ASP A 284 -16.30 -17.62 -8.31
N GLY A 285 -15.02 -17.30 -8.55
CA GLY A 285 -14.22 -16.50 -7.64
C GLY A 285 -14.72 -15.07 -7.47
N LEU A 286 -15.29 -14.44 -8.51
CA LEU A 286 -15.89 -13.11 -8.40
C LEU A 286 -17.17 -13.13 -7.57
N LEU A 287 -18.02 -14.13 -7.79
CA LEU A 287 -19.25 -14.36 -7.01
C LEU A 287 -18.93 -14.62 -5.54
N ALA A 288 -17.99 -15.53 -5.26
CA ALA A 288 -17.58 -15.87 -3.90
C ALA A 288 -16.95 -14.69 -3.15
N ASP A 289 -16.24 -13.80 -3.85
CA ASP A 289 -15.64 -12.60 -3.26
C ASP A 289 -16.64 -11.43 -3.10
N GLY A 290 -17.89 -11.58 -3.55
CA GLY A 290 -18.91 -10.52 -3.54
C GLY A 290 -18.62 -9.36 -4.50
N LEU A 291 -17.87 -9.64 -5.58
CA LEU A 291 -17.51 -8.67 -6.61
C LEU A 291 -18.44 -8.71 -7.83
N ALA A 292 -19.32 -9.70 -7.86
CA ALA A 292 -20.38 -9.88 -8.83
C ALA A 292 -21.52 -10.64 -8.15
N HIS A 293 -22.73 -10.48 -8.68
CA HIS A 293 -23.94 -11.11 -8.16
C HIS A 293 -24.72 -11.78 -9.28
N ARG A 294 -25.38 -12.91 -8.97
CA ARG A 294 -26.19 -13.68 -9.92
C ARG A 294 -27.66 -13.38 -9.70
N HIS A 295 -28.35 -12.98 -10.76
CA HIS A 295 -29.78 -12.74 -10.79
C HIS A 295 -30.40 -13.53 -11.96
N GLY A 296 -30.78 -14.78 -11.69
CA GLY A 296 -31.16 -15.72 -12.75
C GLY A 296 -29.97 -16.01 -13.69
N GLU A 297 -30.15 -15.72 -14.97
CA GLU A 297 -29.11 -15.89 -16.00
C GLU A 297 -28.13 -14.72 -16.10
N LEU A 298 -28.50 -13.57 -15.54
CA LEU A 298 -27.69 -12.35 -15.56
C LEU A 298 -26.68 -12.32 -14.41
N ILE A 299 -25.50 -11.80 -14.71
CA ILE A 299 -24.47 -11.44 -13.75
C ILE A 299 -24.34 -9.91 -13.73
N THR A 300 -24.41 -9.31 -12.54
CA THR A 300 -24.15 -7.89 -12.32
C THR A 300 -22.91 -7.71 -11.46
N LEU A 301 -22.45 -6.46 -11.31
CA LEU A 301 -21.56 -6.09 -10.22
C LEU A 301 -22.25 -6.21 -8.86
#